data_AF-A0A9D6M2M0-F1
#
_entry.id   AF-A0A9D6M2M0-F1
#
_cell.length_a   1.000
_cell.length_b   1.000
_cell.length_c   1.000
_cell.angle_alpha   90.00
_cell.angle_beta   90.00
_cell.angle_gamma   90.00
#
_symmetry.space_group_name_H-M   'P 1'
#
loop_
_entity.id
_entity.type
_entity.pdbx_description
1 polymer ?
#
loop_
_entity_poly.entity_id
_entity_poly.type
_entity_poly.pdbx_seq_one_letter_code
_entity_poly.pdbx_strand_id
1 'polypeptide(L)'
;MKNQKSKVKSQKSRPKILFLFAFFISVALFAFSTSAFAQGPNLDDEVNRISRELYCPVCPNTPLDVCNTQACAQWRALIKDKLSQGESEQQIRDYFVTQYGERVLGAPPAQGFNWLAYILPGLALLGGGMIAWATVLQWRARRAEKIAREDETPLAREYAERIEKDLKET
;
A
#
# COMPACT_ATOMS: atom_id res chain seq x y z
N MET A 1 35.22 51.58 -2.56
CA MET A 1 33.84 51.03 -2.56
C MET A 1 33.84 49.67 -3.26
N LYS A 2 33.38 48.63 -2.54
CA LYS A 2 32.77 47.35 -2.97
C LYS A 2 33.35 46.60 -4.18
N ASN A 3 33.95 45.41 -3.94
CA ASN A 3 33.48 44.16 -4.57
C ASN A 3 34.17 42.90 -3.99
N GLN A 4 33.50 42.23 -3.05
CA GLN A 4 33.70 40.81 -2.79
C GLN A 4 32.78 40.03 -3.73
N LYS A 5 33.33 39.40 -4.77
CA LYS A 5 32.61 38.41 -5.57
C LYS A 5 33.46 37.16 -5.78
N SER A 6 32.77 36.02 -5.64
CA SER A 6 33.15 34.68 -6.08
C SER A 6 34.12 33.89 -5.18
N LYS A 7 33.57 33.31 -4.12
CA LYS A 7 34.03 31.99 -3.67
C LYS A 7 32.88 31.18 -3.08
N VAL A 8 31.80 31.02 -3.85
CA VAL A 8 30.78 30.00 -3.56
C VAL A 8 31.31 28.67 -4.09
N LYS A 9 32.08 28.02 -3.21
CA LYS A 9 32.75 26.73 -3.43
C LYS A 9 31.66 25.66 -3.51
N SER A 10 31.42 25.16 -4.73
CA SER A 10 30.97 23.80 -5.07
C SER A 10 30.50 22.95 -3.88
N GLN A 11 29.23 23.12 -3.49
CA GLN A 11 28.57 22.21 -2.55
C GLN A 11 27.81 21.17 -3.37
N LYS A 12 28.55 20.16 -3.83
CA LYS A 12 28.03 18.94 -4.46
C LYS A 12 27.29 18.14 -3.38
N SER A 13 26.07 18.56 -3.04
CA SER A 13 25.18 17.83 -2.15
C SER A 13 24.87 16.47 -2.79
N ARG A 14 25.39 15.41 -2.18
CA ARG A 14 25.11 14.04 -2.57
C ARG A 14 23.59 13.82 -2.42
N PRO A 15 22.84 13.49 -3.49
CA PRO A 15 21.38 13.39 -3.44
C PRO A 15 20.90 12.36 -2.39
N LYS A 16 21.74 11.36 -2.09
CA LYS A 16 21.50 10.34 -1.06
C LYS A 16 21.30 10.90 0.36
N ILE A 17 21.98 12.00 0.71
CA ILE A 17 21.86 12.62 2.05
C ILE A 17 20.55 13.41 2.16
N LEU A 18 20.13 14.06 1.06
CA LEU A 18 18.85 14.74 0.98
C LEU A 18 17.68 13.74 1.07
N PHE A 19 17.79 12.59 0.40
CA PHE A 19 16.80 11.51 0.48
C PHE A 19 16.75 10.87 1.88
N LEU A 20 17.89 10.67 2.54
CA LEU A 20 17.93 10.14 3.92
C LEU A 20 17.31 11.11 4.93
N PHE A 21 17.56 12.41 4.80
CA PHE A 21 16.90 13.42 5.66
C PHE A 21 15.41 13.53 5.38
N ALA A 22 14.99 13.49 4.12
CA ALA A 22 13.56 13.48 3.76
C ALA A 22 12.85 12.23 4.29
N PHE A 23 13.51 11.06 4.25
CA PHE A 23 13.00 9.83 4.85
C PHE A 23 12.89 9.95 6.37
N PHE A 24 13.91 10.47 7.04
CA PHE A 24 13.89 10.65 8.50
C PHE A 24 12.81 11.65 8.96
N ILE A 25 12.62 12.73 8.21
CA ILE A 25 11.55 13.72 8.45
C ILE A 25 10.18 13.10 8.21
N SER A 26 10.01 12.29 7.16
CA SER A 26 8.75 11.61 6.88
C SER A 26 8.40 10.56 7.95
N VAL A 27 9.40 9.82 8.46
CA VAL A 27 9.23 8.88 9.57
C VAL A 27 8.90 9.62 10.88
N ALA A 28 9.56 10.74 11.15
CA ALA A 28 9.29 11.55 12.33
C ALA A 28 7.89 12.19 12.29
N LEU A 29 7.43 12.67 11.13
CA LEU A 29 6.07 13.18 10.95
C LEU A 29 5.03 12.07 11.12
N PHE A 30 5.31 10.87 10.61
CA PHE A 30 4.42 9.71 10.79
C PHE A 30 4.33 9.28 12.26
N ALA A 31 5.44 9.29 12.99
CA ALA A 31 5.50 8.96 14.42
C ALA A 31 4.84 10.03 15.31
N PHE A 32 4.85 11.30 14.93
CA PHE A 32 4.22 12.38 15.71
C PHE A 32 2.70 12.43 15.53
N SER A 33 2.17 11.95 14.41
CA SER A 33 0.72 11.89 14.16
C SER A 33 -0.02 10.86 15.03
N THR A 34 0.67 9.95 15.72
CA THR A 34 0.02 8.93 16.57
C THR A 34 -0.26 9.41 17.99
N SER A 35 0.27 10.56 18.42
CA SER A 35 0.04 11.14 19.74
C SER A 35 -1.16 12.09 19.76
N ALA A 36 -2.32 11.65 19.28
CA ALA A 36 -3.59 12.28 19.59
C ALA A 36 -4.13 11.66 20.89
N PHE A 37 -4.18 12.45 21.95
CA PHE A 37 -4.76 12.06 23.25
C PHE A 37 -6.23 11.67 23.06
N ALA A 38 -6.52 10.38 22.98
CA ALA A 38 -7.87 9.87 23.09
C ALA A 38 -8.27 9.85 24.57
N GLN A 39 -9.33 10.58 24.92
CA GLN A 39 -10.07 10.27 26.14
C GLN A 39 -10.42 8.78 26.07
N GLY A 40 -10.20 8.04 27.16
CA GLY A 40 -10.36 6.58 27.16
C GLY A 40 -11.68 6.18 26.49
N PRO A 41 -11.68 5.13 25.65
CA PRO A 41 -12.84 4.77 24.83
C PRO A 41 -14.05 4.62 25.75
N ASN A 42 -15.09 5.42 25.50
CA ASN A 42 -16.33 5.25 26.23
C ASN A 42 -16.92 3.88 25.82
N LEU A 43 -17.64 3.23 26.74
CA LEU A 43 -18.17 1.88 26.48
C LEU A 43 -19.12 1.87 25.26
N ASP A 44 -19.87 2.94 25.03
CA ASP A 44 -20.83 3.02 23.93
C ASP A 44 -20.15 3.20 22.55
N ASP A 45 -18.99 3.85 22.50
CA ASP A 45 -18.13 4.01 21.33
C ASP A 45 -17.49 2.67 20.97
N GLU A 46 -17.08 1.91 21.99
CA GLU A 46 -16.56 0.56 21.82
C GLU A 46 -17.64 -0.38 21.26
N VAL A 47 -18.85 -0.34 21.82
CA VAL A 47 -20.01 -1.08 21.31
C VAL A 47 -20.29 -0.69 19.86
N ASN A 48 -20.29 0.60 19.55
CA ASN A 48 -20.52 1.07 18.18
C ASN A 48 -19.41 0.63 17.23
N ARG A 49 -18.14 0.61 17.67
CA ARG A 49 -17.00 0.13 16.87
C ARG A 49 -17.20 -1.33 16.50
N ILE A 50 -17.46 -2.19 17.48
CA ILE A 50 -17.69 -3.62 17.24
C ILE A 50 -18.94 -3.83 16.37
N SER A 51 -20.01 -3.07 16.61
CA SER A 51 -21.26 -3.17 15.86
C SER A 51 -21.12 -2.79 14.37
N ARG A 52 -20.15 -1.96 14.00
CA ARG A 52 -19.87 -1.65 12.58
C ARG A 52 -19.25 -2.82 11.82
N GLU A 53 -18.59 -3.71 12.53
CA GLU A 53 -17.90 -4.86 11.94
C GLU A 53 -18.77 -6.11 11.87
N LEU A 54 -19.94 -6.06 12.50
CA LEU A 54 -20.93 -7.13 12.51
C LEU A 54 -22.15 -6.75 11.65
N TYR A 55 -22.65 -7.70 10.88
CA TYR A 55 -23.84 -7.57 10.04
C TYR A 55 -25.01 -8.33 10.63
N CYS A 56 -26.22 -7.79 10.44
CA CYS A 56 -27.41 -8.45 10.94
C CYS A 56 -27.75 -9.71 10.10
N PRO A 57 -27.80 -10.93 10.68
CA PRO A 57 -28.19 -12.13 9.92
C PRO A 57 -29.64 -12.13 9.42
N VAL A 58 -30.50 -11.24 9.94
CA VAL A 58 -31.91 -11.13 9.54
C VAL A 58 -32.13 -10.05 8.48
N CYS A 59 -31.33 -8.97 8.52
CA CYS A 59 -31.47 -7.85 7.59
C CYS A 59 -30.44 -7.97 6.45
N PRO A 60 -30.84 -7.78 5.19
CA PRO A 60 -29.91 -7.89 4.08
C PRO A 60 -28.84 -6.78 4.14
N ASN A 61 -27.56 -7.18 4.18
CA ASN A 61 -26.38 -6.30 4.06
C ASN A 61 -26.43 -5.03 4.93
N THR A 62 -27.02 -5.13 6.12
CA THR A 62 -27.15 -3.99 7.04
C THR A 62 -26.22 -4.21 8.24
N PRO A 63 -25.26 -3.30 8.49
CA PRO A 63 -24.40 -3.41 9.67
C PRO A 63 -25.21 -3.20 10.95
N LEU A 64 -24.72 -3.79 12.03
CA LEU A 64 -25.46 -3.83 13.29
C LEU A 64 -25.63 -2.44 13.87
N ASP A 65 -24.70 -1.51 13.65
CA ASP A 65 -24.72 -0.13 14.16
C ASP A 65 -25.84 0.75 13.58
N VAL A 66 -26.25 0.54 12.33
CA VAL A 66 -27.34 1.32 11.69
C VAL A 66 -28.71 0.63 11.76
N CYS A 67 -28.74 -0.66 12.06
CA CYS A 67 -29.97 -1.44 12.08
C CYS A 67 -30.87 -1.08 13.28
N ASN A 68 -32.06 -0.54 13.02
CA ASN A 68 -33.02 -0.11 14.05
C ASN A 68 -34.08 -1.18 14.42
N THR A 69 -33.84 -2.46 14.10
CA THR A 69 -34.77 -3.53 14.49
C THR A 69 -34.58 -3.93 15.96
N GLN A 70 -35.62 -4.51 16.55
CA GLN A 70 -35.57 -5.03 17.93
C GLN A 70 -34.42 -6.04 18.12
N ALA A 71 -34.19 -6.93 17.14
CA ALA A 71 -33.10 -7.90 17.18
C ALA A 71 -31.72 -7.22 17.21
N CYS A 72 -31.54 -6.19 16.39
CA CYS A 72 -30.30 -5.43 16.36
C CYS A 72 -30.04 -4.66 17.66
N ALA A 73 -31.09 -4.13 18.31
CA ALA A 73 -30.96 -3.51 19.63
C ALA A 73 -30.54 -4.52 20.71
N GLN A 74 -31.11 -5.73 20.68
CA GLN A 74 -30.74 -6.81 21.61
C GLN A 74 -29.29 -7.24 21.44
N TRP A 75 -28.79 -7.38 20.22
CA TRP A 75 -27.39 -7.75 20.00
C TRP A 75 -26.40 -6.64 20.39
N ARG A 76 -26.72 -5.37 20.15
CA ARG A 76 -25.89 -4.26 20.69
C ARG A 76 -25.85 -4.27 22.21
N ALA A 77 -26.99 -4.55 22.86
CA ALA A 77 -27.04 -4.71 24.31
C ALA A 77 -26.19 -5.90 24.79
N LEU A 78 -26.20 -7.01 24.05
CA LEU A 78 -25.36 -8.18 24.34
C LEU A 78 -23.87 -7.87 24.17
N ILE A 79 -23.48 -7.13 23.12
CA ILE A 79 -22.09 -6.67 22.94
C ILE A 79 -21.66 -5.81 24.12
N LYS A 80 -22.53 -4.89 24.56
CA LYS A 80 -22.27 -4.02 25.72
C LYS A 80 -22.08 -4.82 27.00
N ASP A 81 -22.91 -5.84 27.23
CA ASP A 81 -22.80 -6.74 28.37
C ASP A 81 -21.47 -7.50 28.35
N LYS A 82 -21.10 -8.09 27.22
CA LYS A 82 -19.83 -8.82 27.06
C LYS A 82 -18.59 -7.93 27.24
N LEU A 83 -18.62 -6.71 26.70
CA LEU A 83 -17.57 -5.72 26.94
C LEU A 83 -17.48 -5.34 28.43
N SER A 84 -18.61 -5.21 29.11
CA SER A 84 -18.65 -4.92 30.55
C SER A 84 -18.11 -6.07 31.41
N GLN A 85 -18.19 -7.31 30.89
CA GLN A 85 -17.59 -8.51 31.49
C GLN A 85 -16.09 -8.64 31.20
N GLY A 86 -15.51 -7.73 30.41
CA GLY A 86 -14.09 -7.73 30.06
C GLY A 86 -13.72 -8.67 28.91
N GLU A 87 -14.70 -9.14 28.12
CA GLU A 87 -14.40 -9.91 26.90
C GLU A 87 -13.70 -9.02 25.86
N SER A 88 -12.74 -9.60 25.14
CA SER A 88 -12.07 -8.91 24.03
C SER A 88 -12.95 -8.85 22.79
N GLU A 89 -12.65 -7.91 21.90
CA GLU A 89 -13.34 -7.77 20.63
C GLU A 89 -13.30 -9.06 19.78
N GLN A 90 -12.17 -9.79 19.76
CA GLN A 90 -12.12 -11.09 19.07
C GLN A 90 -13.07 -12.11 19.71
N GLN A 91 -13.12 -12.20 21.05
CA GLN A 91 -14.00 -13.14 21.74
C GLN A 91 -15.49 -12.86 21.45
N ILE A 92 -15.86 -11.58 21.40
CA ILE A 92 -17.22 -11.17 21.04
C ILE A 92 -17.54 -11.58 19.60
N ARG A 93 -16.65 -11.32 18.64
CA ARG A 93 -16.84 -11.73 17.24
C ARG A 93 -16.95 -13.25 17.11
N ASP A 94 -16.07 -14.00 17.76
CA ASP A 94 -16.06 -15.46 17.73
C ASP A 94 -17.34 -16.04 18.34
N TYR A 95 -17.88 -15.41 19.39
CA TYR A 95 -19.19 -15.75 19.95
C TYR A 95 -20.30 -15.60 18.89
N PHE A 96 -20.36 -14.45 18.21
CA PHE A 96 -21.38 -14.23 17.16
C PHE A 96 -21.20 -15.17 15.96
N VAL A 97 -19.96 -15.47 15.55
CA VAL A 97 -19.67 -16.45 14.49
C VAL A 97 -20.13 -17.85 14.89
N THR A 98 -19.89 -18.25 16.14
CA THR A 98 -20.29 -19.57 16.64
C THR A 98 -21.81 -19.73 16.66
N GLN A 99 -22.55 -18.67 17.00
CA GLN A 99 -24.02 -18.71 17.09
C GLN A 99 -24.74 -18.51 15.75
N TYR A 100 -24.21 -17.64 14.88
CA TYR A 100 -24.91 -17.17 13.67
C TYR A 100 -24.15 -17.45 12.36
N GLY A 101 -22.93 -17.96 12.43
CA GLY A 101 -22.06 -18.28 11.30
C GLY A 101 -21.18 -17.11 10.82
N GLU A 102 -20.28 -17.40 9.88
CA GLU A 102 -19.29 -16.43 9.36
C GLU A 102 -19.92 -15.25 8.61
N ARG A 103 -21.16 -15.37 8.13
CA ARG A 103 -21.90 -14.30 7.41
C ARG A 103 -22.17 -13.07 8.26
N VAL A 104 -22.03 -13.17 9.59
CA VAL A 104 -22.19 -12.04 10.50
C VAL A 104 -20.95 -11.15 10.53
N LEU A 105 -19.77 -11.66 10.17
CA LEU A 105 -18.59 -10.83 10.06
C LEU A 105 -18.60 -10.03 8.75
N GLY A 106 -18.24 -8.75 8.82
CA GLY A 106 -18.05 -7.91 7.64
C GLY A 106 -16.91 -8.35 6.72
N ALA A 107 -15.98 -9.15 7.23
CA ALA A 107 -14.89 -9.76 6.47
C ALA A 107 -14.70 -11.22 6.90
N PRO A 108 -14.39 -12.13 5.97
CA PRO A 108 -14.12 -13.52 6.32
C PRO A 108 -12.92 -13.61 7.26
N PRO A 109 -12.97 -14.44 8.32
CA PRO A 109 -11.84 -14.59 9.21
C PRO A 109 -10.65 -15.15 8.43
N ALA A 110 -9.44 -14.63 8.67
CA ALA A 110 -8.21 -15.08 8.02
C ALA A 110 -7.73 -16.44 8.56
N GLN A 111 -8.62 -17.43 8.57
CA GLN A 111 -8.38 -18.80 9.04
C GLN A 111 -8.73 -19.79 7.93
N GLY A 112 -8.04 -20.93 7.88
CA GLY A 112 -8.29 -21.94 6.85
C GLY A 112 -8.14 -21.38 5.42
N PHE A 113 -8.95 -21.81 4.47
CA PHE A 113 -8.81 -21.39 3.06
C PHE A 113 -8.91 -19.86 2.83
N ASN A 114 -9.55 -19.12 3.74
CA ASN A 114 -9.72 -17.67 3.63
C ASN A 114 -8.39 -16.90 3.61
N TRP A 115 -7.29 -17.42 4.19
CA TRP A 115 -5.98 -16.75 4.13
C TRP A 115 -5.50 -16.55 2.69
N LEU A 116 -5.87 -17.45 1.78
CA LEU A 116 -5.46 -17.39 0.39
C LEU A 116 -6.05 -16.15 -0.31
N ALA A 117 -7.27 -15.75 0.04
CA ALA A 117 -7.90 -14.54 -0.51
C ALA A 117 -7.11 -13.27 -0.18
N TYR A 118 -6.40 -13.25 0.96
CA TYR A 118 -5.57 -12.12 1.38
C TYR A 118 -4.18 -12.14 0.75
N ILE A 119 -3.57 -13.31 0.56
CA ILE A 119 -2.19 -13.43 0.05
C ILE A 119 -2.14 -13.44 -1.49
N LEU A 120 -3.14 -14.02 -2.15
CA LEU A 120 -3.16 -14.21 -3.60
C LEU A 120 -3.02 -12.89 -4.39
N PRO A 121 -3.66 -11.76 -4.04
CA PRO A 121 -3.49 -10.50 -4.76
C PRO A 121 -2.04 -10.00 -4.72
N GLY A 122 -1.39 -10.07 -3.55
CA GLY A 122 0.01 -9.69 -3.40
C GLY A 122 0.95 -10.58 -4.21
N LEU A 123 0.72 -11.89 -4.17
CA LEU A 123 1.52 -12.86 -4.92
C LEU A 123 1.35 -12.69 -6.44
N ALA A 124 0.13 -12.43 -6.90
CA ALA A 124 -0.16 -12.20 -8.32
C ALA A 124 0.54 -10.94 -8.84
N LEU A 125 0.52 -9.85 -8.07
CA LEU A 125 1.22 -8.61 -8.43
C LEU A 125 2.74 -8.79 -8.47
N LEU A 126 3.32 -9.48 -7.47
CA LEU A 126 4.75 -9.77 -7.45
C LEU A 126 5.16 -10.69 -8.59
N GLY A 127 4.42 -11.77 -8.82
CA GLY A 127 4.67 -12.71 -9.91
C GLY A 127 4.55 -12.05 -11.27
N GLY A 128 3.45 -11.35 -11.52
CA GLY A 128 3.22 -10.60 -12.76
C GLY A 128 4.26 -9.50 -12.98
N GLY A 129 4.62 -8.76 -11.93
CA GLY A 129 5.64 -7.72 -11.96
C GLY A 129 7.03 -8.25 -12.29
N MET A 130 7.43 -9.39 -11.69
CA MET A 130 8.71 -10.03 -12.00
C MET A 130 8.77 -10.51 -13.44
N ILE A 131 7.69 -11.14 -13.94
CA ILE A 131 7.62 -11.61 -15.34
C ILE A 131 7.70 -10.42 -16.29
N ALA A 132 6.91 -9.38 -16.08
CA ALA A 132 6.92 -8.16 -16.90
C ALA A 132 8.29 -7.47 -16.88
N TRP A 133 8.94 -7.40 -15.72
CA TRP A 133 10.27 -6.83 -15.60
C TRP A 133 11.31 -7.65 -16.39
N ALA A 134 11.29 -8.97 -16.24
CA ALA A 134 12.20 -9.87 -16.94
C ALA A 134 12.01 -9.78 -18.47
N THR A 135 10.76 -9.75 -18.95
CA THR A 135 10.49 -9.62 -20.40
C THR A 135 10.95 -8.27 -20.93
N VAL A 136 10.72 -7.16 -20.21
CA VAL A 136 11.20 -5.84 -20.61
C VAL A 136 12.73 -5.79 -20.68
N LEU A 137 13.44 -6.35 -19.69
CA LEU A 137 14.90 -6.42 -19.73
C LEU A 137 15.41 -7.23 -20.94
N GLN A 138 14.79 -8.37 -21.22
CA GLN A 138 15.15 -9.20 -22.38
C GLN A 138 14.87 -8.47 -23.70
N TRP A 139 13.77 -7.75 -23.81
CA TRP A 139 13.45 -6.97 -25.02
C TRP A 139 14.43 -5.81 -25.22
N ARG A 140 14.83 -5.14 -24.14
CA ARG A 140 15.84 -4.08 -24.20
C ARG A 140 17.21 -4.62 -24.64
N ALA A 141 17.63 -5.76 -24.11
CA ALA A 141 18.88 -6.40 -24.49
C ALA A 141 18.88 -6.80 -25.98
N ARG A 142 17.80 -7.46 -26.46
CA ARG A 142 17.66 -7.84 -27.87
C ARG A 142 17.60 -6.63 -28.81
N ARG A 143 16.96 -5.54 -28.38
CA ARG A 143 16.90 -4.31 -29.18
C ARG A 143 18.27 -3.63 -29.27
N ALA A 144 19.01 -3.59 -28.17
CA ALA A 144 20.39 -3.06 -28.17
C ALA A 144 21.30 -3.89 -29.09
N GLU A 145 21.20 -5.22 -29.04
CA GLU A 145 21.96 -6.11 -29.93
C GLU A 145 21.58 -5.94 -31.41
N LYS A 146 20.29 -5.72 -31.71
CA LYS A 146 19.84 -5.43 -33.07
C LYS A 146 20.40 -4.11 -33.59
N ILE A 147 20.36 -3.05 -32.77
CA ILE A 147 20.93 -1.73 -33.13
C ILE A 147 22.43 -1.85 -33.38
N ALA A 148 23.17 -2.52 -32.49
CA ALA A 148 24.60 -2.74 -32.66
C ALA A 148 24.93 -3.49 -33.96
N ARG A 149 24.15 -4.52 -34.31
CA ARG A 149 24.32 -5.24 -35.58
C ARG A 149 24.01 -4.38 -36.83
N GLU A 150 23.06 -3.45 -36.71
CA GLU A 150 22.69 -2.54 -37.80
C GLU A 150 23.78 -1.48 -38.04
N ASP A 151 24.38 -0.95 -36.97
CA ASP A 151 25.52 -0.02 -37.02
C ASP A 151 26.77 -0.68 -37.65
N GLU A 152 26.95 -1.98 -37.47
CA GLU A 152 28.09 -2.71 -38.04
C GLU A 152 27.97 -3.00 -39.55
N THR A 153 26.82 -2.71 -40.18
CA THR A 153 26.61 -3.00 -41.61
C THR A 153 27.55 -2.16 -42.50
N PRO A 154 28.04 -2.70 -43.64
CA PRO A 154 28.95 -1.97 -44.53
C PRO A 154 28.39 -0.63 -45.00
N LEU A 155 27.09 -0.59 -45.27
CA LEU A 155 26.38 0.63 -45.68
C LEU A 155 26.28 1.66 -44.54
N ALA A 156 25.99 1.23 -43.31
CA ALA A 156 25.96 2.14 -42.15
C ALA A 156 27.33 2.76 -41.87
N ARG A 157 28.41 1.99 -42.01
CA ARG A 157 29.79 2.51 -41.89
C ARG A 157 30.11 3.54 -42.97
N GLU A 158 29.72 3.28 -44.21
CA GLU A 158 29.91 4.22 -45.32
C GLU A 158 29.17 5.55 -45.05
N TYR A 159 27.91 5.49 -44.58
CA TYR A 159 27.16 6.68 -44.21
C TYR A 159 27.79 7.44 -43.03
N ALA A 160 28.27 6.74 -42.00
CA ALA A 160 28.94 7.36 -40.85
C ALA A 160 30.23 8.09 -41.27
N GLU A 161 31.05 7.47 -42.14
CA GLU A 161 32.27 8.07 -42.66
C GLU A 161 32.01 9.34 -43.49
N ARG A 162 30.94 9.33 -44.31
CA ARG A 162 30.52 10.53 -45.05
C ARG A 162 30.13 11.68 -44.12
N ILE A 163 29.36 11.40 -43.06
CA ILE A 163 28.94 12.42 -42.07
C ILE A 163 30.17 13.02 -41.37
N GLU A 164 31.15 12.20 -40.98
CA GLU A 164 32.39 12.69 -40.38
C GLU A 164 33.21 13.58 -41.33
N LYS A 165 33.20 13.25 -42.63
CA LYS A 165 33.88 14.05 -43.65
C LYS A 165 33.23 15.43 -43.78
N ASP A 166 31.91 15.49 -43.90
CA ASP A 166 31.16 16.75 -44.02
C ASP A 166 31.35 17.65 -42.78
N LEU A 167 31.42 17.06 -41.58
CA LEU A 167 31.68 17.77 -40.33
C LEU A 167 33.10 18.35 -40.21
N LYS A 168 34.08 17.77 -40.89
CA LYS A 168 35.48 18.27 -40.91
C LYS A 168 35.71 19.33 -41.98
N GLU A 169 34.86 19.35 -43.01
CA GLU A 169 34.91 20.34 -44.10
C GLU A 169 34.16 21.64 -43.76
N THR A 170 33.40 21.68 -42.65
CA THR A 170 32.71 22.86 -42.11
C THR A 170 33.53 23.57 -41.04
#